data_AF-A0A3P8KLH3-F1
#
_entry.id   AF-A0A3P8KLH3-F1
#
_cell.length_a   1.000
_cell.length_b   1.000
_cell.length_c   1.000
_cell.angle_alpha   90.00
_cell.angle_beta   90.00
_cell.angle_gamma   90.00
#
_symmetry.space_group_name_H-M   'P 1'
#
loop_
_entity.id
_entity.type
_entity.pdbx_description
1 polymer ?
#
loop_
_entity_poly.entity_id
_entity_poly.type
_entity_poly.pdbx_seq_one_letter_code
_entity_poly.pdbx_strand_id
1 'polypeptide(L)'
;MSNKSKEKREVKTWRPLVNVFFTLLFCVLFPFVWWLFATNDFNNQKVTNLAICISVILIYCFLALGLNILFYYFKILNLRSFNINIPLLCIILWVILTSYISNFNIYGRMGASIGIVVSVTLLINFIIGKIEDRVQKKVDESNK
;
A
#
# COMPACT_ATOMS: atom_id res chain seq x y z
N MET A 1 1.56 -48.61 10.65
CA MET A 1 0.95 -47.31 11.03
C MET A 1 2.07 -46.32 11.35
N SER A 2 2.46 -45.49 10.38
CA SER A 2 3.53 -44.48 10.56
C SER A 2 2.89 -43.15 10.93
N ASN A 3 3.15 -42.71 12.16
CA ASN A 3 2.66 -41.46 12.73
C ASN A 3 3.50 -40.32 12.15
N LYS A 4 3.07 -39.74 11.01
CA LYS A 4 3.67 -38.51 10.48
C LYS A 4 3.42 -37.39 11.49
N SER A 5 4.45 -37.07 12.25
CA SER A 5 4.52 -35.90 13.11
C SER A 5 4.08 -34.68 12.31
N LYS A 6 2.97 -34.07 12.75
CA LYS A 6 2.59 -32.73 12.31
C LYS A 6 3.68 -31.78 12.77
N GLU A 7 4.63 -31.51 11.88
CA GLU A 7 5.63 -30.47 12.04
C GLU A 7 4.88 -29.16 12.29
N LYS A 8 4.86 -28.72 13.56
CA LYS A 8 4.26 -27.45 13.95
C LYS A 8 5.04 -26.37 13.19
N ARG A 9 4.45 -25.82 12.12
CA ARG A 9 4.96 -24.61 11.48
C ARG A 9 5.00 -23.53 12.57
N GLU A 10 6.18 -23.24 13.09
CA GLU A 10 6.38 -22.09 13.97
C GLU A 10 5.94 -20.85 13.19
N VAL A 11 4.80 -20.29 13.58
CA VAL A 11 4.30 -19.05 13.01
C VAL A 11 5.24 -17.97 13.52
N LYS A 12 6.27 -17.62 12.73
CA LYS A 12 7.20 -16.54 13.04
C LYS A 12 6.41 -15.25 13.31
N THR A 13 6.21 -14.96 14.60
CA THR A 13 5.30 -13.94 15.15
C THR A 13 5.68 -12.51 14.74
N TRP A 14 6.90 -12.31 14.22
CA TRP A 14 7.46 -11.02 13.82
C TRP A 14 6.99 -10.52 12.44
N ARG A 15 6.53 -11.41 11.55
CA ARG A 15 6.16 -11.02 10.17
C ARG A 15 5.01 -10.00 10.10
N PRO A 16 3.92 -10.13 10.88
CA PRO A 16 2.89 -9.09 10.94
C PRO A 16 3.45 -7.74 11.39
N LEU A 17 4.38 -7.75 12.35
CA LEU A 17 4.99 -6.53 12.89
C LEU A 17 5.85 -5.84 11.82
N VAL A 18 6.65 -6.60 11.07
CA VAL A 18 7.43 -6.07 9.93
C VAL A 18 6.51 -5.48 8.85
N ASN A 19 5.40 -6.15 8.53
CA ASN A 19 4.40 -5.61 7.60
C ASN A 19 3.87 -4.24 8.06
N VAL A 20 3.40 -4.16 9.31
CA VAL A 20 2.85 -2.92 9.88
C VAL A 20 3.90 -1.82 9.88
N PHE A 21 5.13 -2.14 10.26
CA PHE A 21 6.23 -1.17 10.28
C PHE A 21 6.53 -0.64 8.87
N PHE A 22 6.59 -1.52 7.87
CA PHE A 22 6.75 -1.12 6.47
C PHE A 22 5.61 -0.20 6.00
N THR A 23 4.36 -0.60 6.25
CA THR A 23 3.17 0.20 5.88
C THR A 23 3.22 1.58 6.53
N LEU A 24 3.52 1.66 7.82
CA LEU A 24 3.53 2.92 8.55
C LEU A 24 4.63 3.84 8.04
N LEU A 25 5.83 3.32 7.84
CA LEU A 25 6.99 4.12 7.46
C LEU A 25 6.92 4.57 5.98
N PHE A 26 6.57 3.65 5.08
CA PHE A 26 6.62 3.89 3.63
C PHE A 26 5.28 4.27 3.01
N CYS A 27 4.15 3.85 3.58
CA CYS A 27 2.85 4.15 2.99
C CYS A 27 2.14 5.29 3.72
N VAL A 28 2.42 5.55 5.01
CA VAL A 28 1.74 6.62 5.77
C VAL A 28 2.65 7.81 6.03
N LEU A 29 3.75 7.60 6.75
CA LEU A 29 4.48 8.68 7.41
C LEU A 29 5.13 9.64 6.41
N PHE A 30 5.90 9.11 5.46
CA PHE A 30 6.56 9.96 4.47
C PHE A 30 5.56 10.73 3.59
N PRO A 31 4.54 10.09 2.98
CA PRO A 31 3.56 10.85 2.19
C PRO A 31 2.76 11.87 3.01
N PHE A 32 2.48 11.58 4.28
CA PHE A 32 1.79 12.51 5.16
C PHE A 32 2.66 13.75 5.45
N VAL A 33 3.94 13.54 5.76
CA VAL A 33 4.90 14.65 5.91
C VAL A 33 5.02 15.45 4.62
N TRP A 34 5.08 14.78 3.46
CA TRP A 34 5.08 15.46 2.17
C TRP A 34 3.83 16.30 1.97
N TRP A 35 2.65 15.75 2.27
CA TRP A 35 1.38 16.46 2.17
C TRP A 35 1.38 17.74 3.01
N LEU A 36 1.81 17.68 4.27
CA LEU A 36 1.87 18.83 5.18
C LEU A 36 2.73 19.99 4.66
N PHE A 37 3.82 19.71 3.94
CA PHE A 37 4.77 20.73 3.48
C PHE A 37 4.62 21.11 2.00
N ALA A 38 4.01 20.25 1.19
CA ALA A 38 3.89 20.43 -0.26
C ALA A 38 2.55 21.04 -0.68
N THR A 39 1.48 20.90 0.13
CA THR A 39 0.16 21.48 -0.18
C THR A 39 -0.17 22.68 0.70
N ASN A 40 -1.14 23.47 0.24
CA ASN A 40 -1.60 24.66 0.96
C ASN A 40 -2.70 24.36 1.99
N ASP A 41 -3.02 23.08 2.24
CA ASP A 41 -4.15 22.70 3.11
C ASP A 41 -3.97 23.11 4.57
N PHE A 42 -2.70 23.22 4.99
CA PHE A 42 -2.33 23.50 6.38
C PHE A 42 -1.65 24.87 6.54
N ASN A 43 -1.68 25.72 5.51
CA ASN A 43 -0.95 27.00 5.45
C ASN A 43 0.55 26.89 5.79
N ASN A 44 1.14 25.70 5.62
CA ASN A 44 2.54 25.38 5.94
C ASN A 44 3.36 25.05 4.68
N GLN A 45 2.89 25.47 3.50
CA GLN A 45 3.51 25.13 2.24
C GLN A 45 4.93 25.73 2.15
N LYS A 46 5.94 24.86 2.06
CA LYS A 46 7.35 25.24 1.86
C LYS A 46 7.80 25.07 0.41
N VAL A 47 7.15 24.17 -0.33
CA VAL A 47 7.47 23.89 -1.74
C VAL A 47 6.36 24.46 -2.61
N THR A 48 6.67 25.49 -3.40
CA THR A 48 5.69 26.21 -4.23
C THR A 48 5.65 25.70 -5.67
N ASN A 49 6.68 25.00 -6.14
CA ASN A 49 6.72 24.47 -7.49
C ASN A 49 5.84 23.21 -7.61
N LEU A 50 4.67 23.38 -8.22
CA LEU A 50 3.67 22.33 -8.42
C LEU A 50 4.22 21.11 -9.18
N ALA A 51 5.07 21.32 -10.19
CA ALA A 51 5.64 20.21 -10.95
C ALA A 51 6.54 19.34 -10.05
N ILE A 52 7.33 19.96 -9.18
CA ILE A 52 8.18 19.24 -8.20
C ILE A 52 7.29 18.51 -7.19
N CYS A 53 6.27 19.18 -6.66
CA CYS A 53 5.34 18.61 -5.69
C CYS A 53 4.67 17.32 -6.19
N ILE A 54 4.19 17.34 -7.43
CA ILE A 54 3.52 16.20 -8.08
C ILE A 54 4.52 15.11 -8.47
N SER A 55 5.67 15.48 -9.05
CA SER A 55 6.66 14.52 -9.51
C SER A 55 7.24 13.69 -8.36
N VAL A 56 7.56 14.34 -7.23
CA VAL A 56 8.13 13.65 -6.06
C VAL A 56 7.16 12.63 -5.50
N ILE A 57 5.88 12.98 -5.32
CA ILE A 57 4.92 12.04 -4.75
C ILE A 57 4.64 10.86 -5.71
N LEU A 58 4.60 11.11 -7.02
CA LEU A 58 4.43 10.04 -8.01
C LEU A 58 5.63 9.08 -8.01
N ILE A 59 6.86 9.60 -8.10
CA ILE A 59 8.08 8.80 -8.05
C ILE A 59 8.14 8.00 -6.75
N TYR A 60 7.78 8.63 -5.62
CA TYR A 60 7.73 7.96 -4.33
C TYR A 60 6.72 6.81 -4.29
N CYS A 61 5.51 7.00 -4.81
CA CYS A 61 4.51 5.92 -4.90
C CYS A 61 5.02 4.74 -5.73
N PHE A 62 5.70 4.99 -6.85
CA PHE A 62 6.33 3.92 -7.65
C PHE A 62 7.44 3.21 -6.87
N LEU A 63 8.29 3.95 -6.15
CA LEU A 63 9.33 3.37 -5.31
C LEU A 63 8.75 2.52 -4.17
N ALA A 64 7.72 3.00 -3.48
CA ALA A 64 7.07 2.27 -2.39
C ALA A 64 6.41 0.97 -2.89
N LEU A 65 5.74 1.01 -4.05
CA LEU A 65 5.20 -0.19 -4.69
C LEU A 65 6.31 -1.15 -5.12
N GLY A 66 7.39 -0.64 -5.72
CA GLY A 66 8.55 -1.44 -6.11
C GLY A 66 9.21 -2.13 -4.92
N LEU A 67 9.40 -1.42 -3.81
CA LEU A 67 9.93 -1.98 -2.56
C LEU A 67 8.99 -3.04 -1.97
N ASN A 68 7.68 -2.84 -2.02
CA ASN A 68 6.71 -3.83 -1.55
C ASN A 68 6.79 -5.14 -2.38
N ILE A 69 6.92 -5.02 -3.72
CA ILE A 69 7.16 -6.16 -4.62
C ILE A 69 8.47 -6.86 -4.29
N LEU A 70 9.55 -6.09 -4.11
CA LEU A 70 10.87 -6.63 -3.80
C LEU A 70 10.88 -7.37 -2.46
N PHE A 71 10.28 -6.80 -1.42
CA PHE A 71 10.22 -7.42 -0.10
C PHE A 71 9.27 -8.62 -0.04
N TYR A 72 8.24 -8.66 -0.88
CA TYR A 72 7.46 -9.87 -1.10
C TYR A 72 8.31 -10.96 -1.76
N TYR A 73 9.12 -10.63 -2.77
CA TYR A 73 10.02 -11.57 -3.42
C TYR A 73 11.04 -12.18 -2.44
N PHE A 74 11.60 -11.37 -1.54
CA PHE A 74 12.49 -11.84 -0.45
C PHE A 74 11.76 -12.55 0.70
N LYS A 75 10.44 -12.76 0.61
CA LYS A 75 9.59 -13.37 1.66
C LYS A 75 9.65 -12.65 3.01
N ILE A 76 9.97 -11.36 2.99
CA ILE A 76 9.95 -10.47 4.16
C ILE A 76 8.50 -10.05 4.42
N LEU A 77 7.79 -9.63 3.36
CA LEU A 77 6.38 -9.27 3.40
C LEU A 77 5.49 -10.41 2.89
N ASN A 78 4.31 -10.54 3.49
CA ASN A 78 3.27 -11.47 3.03
C ASN A 78 2.43 -10.86 1.92
N LEU A 79 1.83 -11.68 1.05
CA LEU A 79 0.94 -11.23 -0.04
C LEU A 79 -0.24 -10.35 0.45
N ARG A 80 -0.70 -10.57 1.69
CA ARG A 80 -1.72 -9.72 2.34
C ARG A 80 -1.29 -8.26 2.51
N SER A 81 0.01 -7.93 2.49
CA SER A 81 0.49 -6.54 2.58
C SER A 81 0.01 -5.70 1.42
N PHE A 82 -0.12 -6.28 0.22
CA PHE A 82 -0.57 -5.56 -0.97
C PHE A 82 -2.03 -5.10 -0.86
N ASN A 83 -2.90 -5.89 -0.21
CA ASN A 83 -4.30 -5.53 0.06
C ASN A 83 -4.42 -4.29 0.95
N ILE A 84 -3.40 -3.96 1.73
CA ILE A 84 -3.40 -2.78 2.61
C ILE A 84 -2.61 -1.64 1.97
N ASN A 85 -1.39 -1.92 1.52
CA ASN A 85 -0.45 -0.91 1.05
C ASN A 85 -0.89 -0.27 -0.26
N ILE A 86 -1.44 -1.04 -1.22
CA ILE A 86 -1.84 -0.47 -2.51
C ILE A 86 -3.02 0.49 -2.33
N PRO A 87 -4.16 0.11 -1.70
CA PRO A 87 -5.25 1.05 -1.47
C PRO A 87 -4.80 2.28 -0.68
N LEU A 88 -3.97 2.09 0.35
CA LEU A 88 -3.46 3.20 1.16
C LEU A 88 -2.65 4.21 0.35
N LEU A 89 -1.72 3.74 -0.49
CA LEU A 89 -0.95 4.61 -1.38
C LEU A 89 -1.85 5.33 -2.39
N CYS A 90 -2.88 4.66 -2.92
CA CYS A 90 -3.85 5.27 -3.83
C CYS A 90 -4.65 6.40 -3.17
N ILE A 91 -5.09 6.23 -1.92
CA ILE A 91 -5.79 7.28 -1.15
C ILE A 91 -4.92 8.51 -1.01
N ILE A 92 -3.71 8.29 -0.52
CA ILE A 92 -2.78 9.36 -0.18
C ILE A 92 -2.39 10.11 -1.45
N LEU A 93 -2.11 9.38 -2.52
CA LEU A 93 -1.86 9.98 -3.82
C LEU A 93 -3.06 10.80 -4.30
N TRP A 94 -4.28 10.25 -4.19
CA TRP A 94 -5.51 10.96 -4.54
C TRP A 94 -5.68 12.26 -3.75
N VAL A 95 -5.54 12.19 -2.42
CA VAL A 95 -5.65 13.35 -1.52
C VAL A 95 -4.62 14.39 -1.91
N ILE A 96 -3.35 14.04 -2.05
CA ILE A 96 -2.28 14.99 -2.38
C ILE A 96 -2.51 15.62 -3.76
N LEU A 97 -2.85 14.83 -4.78
CA LEU A 97 -3.10 15.36 -6.13
C LEU A 97 -4.31 16.31 -6.16
N THR A 98 -5.39 15.92 -5.51
CA THR A 98 -6.61 16.75 -5.44
C THR A 98 -6.42 18.00 -4.58
N SER A 99 -5.37 18.05 -3.75
CA SER A 99 -5.03 19.22 -2.93
C SER A 99 -4.57 20.42 -3.74
N TYR A 100 -4.12 20.20 -4.97
CA TYR A 100 -3.76 21.30 -5.88
C TYR A 100 -4.97 21.83 -6.68
N ILE A 101 -6.15 21.23 -6.52
CA ILE A 101 -7.39 21.72 -7.13
C ILE A 101 -7.96 22.81 -6.24
N SER A 102 -7.83 24.07 -6.66
CA SER A 102 -8.10 25.28 -5.88
C SER A 102 -9.49 25.36 -5.22
N ASN A 103 -10.51 24.70 -5.78
CA ASN A 103 -11.88 24.75 -5.25
C ASN A 103 -12.32 23.49 -4.50
N PHE A 104 -11.43 22.52 -4.30
CA PHE A 104 -11.82 21.28 -3.63
C PHE A 104 -11.47 21.33 -2.15
N ASN A 105 -12.47 21.48 -1.29
CA ASN A 105 -12.28 21.54 0.17
C ASN A 105 -11.71 20.20 0.71
N ILE A 106 -10.86 20.27 1.74
CA ILE A 106 -10.26 19.11 2.43
C ILE A 106 -11.33 18.10 2.89
N TYR A 107 -12.47 18.57 3.41
CA TYR A 107 -13.56 17.67 3.84
C TYR A 107 -14.18 16.91 2.66
N GLY A 108 -14.36 17.58 1.52
CA GLY A 108 -14.84 16.96 0.28
C GLY A 108 -13.84 15.94 -0.27
N ARG A 109 -12.54 16.24 -0.20
CA ARG A 109 -11.46 15.33 -0.57
C ARG A 109 -11.46 14.08 0.28
N MET A 110 -11.57 14.23 1.60
CA MET A 110 -11.64 13.10 2.53
C MET A 110 -12.88 12.25 2.27
N GLY A 111 -14.05 12.87 2.07
CA GLY A 111 -15.28 12.15 1.72
C GLY A 111 -15.16 11.35 0.43
N ALA A 112 -14.68 11.98 -0.65
CA ALA A 112 -14.45 11.31 -1.93
C ALA A 112 -13.40 10.20 -1.83
N SER A 113 -12.36 10.40 -1.00
CA SER A 113 -11.31 9.41 -0.80
C SER A 113 -11.85 8.10 -0.24
N ILE A 114 -12.85 8.11 0.64
CA ILE A 114 -13.48 6.90 1.18
C ILE A 114 -14.09 6.05 0.05
N GLY A 115 -14.81 6.66 -0.89
CA GLY A 115 -15.36 5.95 -2.04
C GLY A 115 -14.27 5.30 -2.90
N ILE A 116 -13.15 6.01 -3.08
CA ILE A 116 -11.98 5.49 -3.79
C ILE A 116 -11.32 4.34 -3.02
N VAL A 117 -11.19 4.44 -1.69
CA VAL A 117 -10.69 3.34 -0.85
C VAL A 117 -11.44 2.07 -1.11
N VAL A 118 -12.76 2.14 -0.98
CA VAL A 118 -13.62 0.96 -1.08
C VAL A 118 -13.46 0.36 -2.48
N SER A 119 -13.51 1.19 -3.51
CA SER A 119 -13.38 0.76 -4.91
C SER A 119 -12.02 0.10 -5.18
N VAL A 120 -10.92 0.74 -4.78
CA VAL A 120 -9.56 0.21 -4.98
C VAL A 120 -9.34 -1.04 -4.15
N THR A 121 -9.80 -1.08 -2.89
CA THR A 121 -9.66 -2.25 -2.01
C THR A 121 -10.36 -3.46 -2.61
N LEU A 122 -11.58 -3.30 -3.14
CA LEU A 122 -12.30 -4.39 -3.82
C LEU A 122 -11.54 -4.89 -5.04
N LEU A 123 -11.00 -3.99 -5.88
CA LEU A 123 -10.21 -4.35 -7.06
C LEU A 123 -8.93 -5.12 -6.68
N ILE A 124 -8.20 -4.63 -5.68
CA ILE A 124 -6.96 -5.27 -5.24
C ILE A 124 -7.26 -6.63 -4.60
N ASN A 125 -8.27 -6.73 -3.74
CA ASN A 125 -8.68 -8.02 -3.15
C ASN A 125 -9.03 -9.04 -4.24
N PHE A 126 -9.72 -8.63 -5.31
CA PHE A 126 -10.03 -9.51 -6.45
C PHE A 126 -8.78 -9.96 -7.21
N ILE A 127 -7.83 -9.05 -7.46
CA ILE A 127 -6.56 -9.37 -8.12
C ILE A 127 -5.74 -10.34 -7.26
N ILE A 128 -5.62 -10.08 -5.97
CA ILE A 128 -4.88 -10.94 -5.05
C ILE A 128 -5.52 -12.31 -4.93
N GLY A 129 -6.85 -12.39 -4.83
CA GLY A 129 -7.56 -13.68 -4.82
C GLY A 129 -7.21 -14.52 -6.06
N LYS A 130 -7.21 -13.91 -7.25
CA LYS A 130 -6.77 -14.58 -8.49
C LYS A 130 -5.30 -15.01 -8.47
N ILE A 131 -4.42 -14.25 -7.83
CA ILE A 131 -3.00 -14.60 -7.70
C ILE A 131 -2.85 -15.78 -6.74
N GLU A 132 -3.54 -15.77 -5.59
CA GLU A 132 -3.53 -16.85 -4.61
C GLU A 132 -4.02 -18.17 -5.24
N ASP A 133 -5.13 -18.14 -5.98
CA ASP A 133 -5.68 -19.32 -6.67
C ASP A 133 -4.67 -19.93 -7.67
N ARG A 134 -3.98 -19.08 -8.44
CA ARG A 134 -2.96 -19.53 -9.39
C ARG A 134 -1.73 -20.12 -8.70
N VAL A 135 -1.32 -19.56 -7.57
CA VAL A 135 -0.20 -20.08 -6.79
C VAL A 135 -0.57 -21.44 -6.19
N GLN A 136 -1.78 -21.57 -5.64
CA GLN A 136 -2.25 -22.83 -5.04
C GLN A 136 -2.33 -23.95 -6.09
N LYS A 137 -2.90 -23.68 -7.26
CA LYS A 137 -3.01 -24.65 -8.36
C LYS A 137 -1.64 -25.20 -8.79
N LYS A 138 -0.61 -24.35 -8.87
CA LYS A 138 0.77 -24.79 -9.21
C LYS A 138 1.38 -25.69 -8.14
N VAL A 139 1.10 -25.43 -6.87
CA VAL A 139 1.58 -26.28 -5.76
C VAL A 139 0.91 -27.64 -5.81
N ASP A 140 -0.39 -27.70 -6.10
CA ASP A 140 -1.13 -28.95 -6.20
C ASP A 140 -0.70 -29.80 -7.41
N GLU A 141 -0.33 -29.16 -8.53
CA GLU A 141 0.25 -29.81 -9.71
C GLU A 141 1.67 -30.34 -9.46
N SER A 142 2.50 -29.63 -8.69
CA SER A 142 3.87 -30.06 -8.32
C SER A 142 3.92 -31.24 -7.34
N ASN A 143 2.82 -31.52 -6.64
CA ASN A 143 2.74 -32.58 -5.63
C ASN A 143 2.06 -33.87 -6.17
N LYS A 144 1.65 -33.88 -7.44
CA LYS A 144 1.18 -35.07 -8.17
C LYS A 144 2.33 -35.68 -8.97
#